data_AF-A0A2R6GB94-F1
#
_entry.id   AF-A0A2R6GB94-F1
#
_cell.length_a   1.000
_cell.length_b   1.000
_cell.length_c   1.000
_cell.angle_alpha   90.00
_cell.angle_beta   90.00
_cell.angle_gamma   90.00
#
_symmetry.space_group_name_H-M   'P 1'
#
loop_
_entity.id
_entity.type
_entity.pdbx_description
1 polymer ?
#
loop_
_entity_poly.entity_id
_entity_poly.type
_entity_poly.pdbx_seq_one_letter_code
_entity_poly.pdbx_strand_id
1 'polypeptide(L)'
;MSRHDHVPGGGYGEEVRAALADPRDLVVYFGHGRPGAWLGYVDLDAESLAAVDPADPHRLVAGLCCHALDGEGDGDLPRTFLGNGLAHCFVGYRRRVEHEDNQENLDALLGAYRDALAADEDGVRAVVERARRTPDLETLGAPAERPA
;
A
#
# COMPACT_ATOMS: atom_id res chain seq x y z
N MET A 1 -22.97 22.07 -14.61
CA MET A 1 -21.56 22.43 -14.37
C MET A 1 -21.39 22.60 -12.87
N SER A 2 -21.01 21.53 -12.16
CA SER A 2 -20.64 21.65 -10.75
C SER A 2 -19.20 22.14 -10.68
N ARG A 3 -19.00 23.29 -10.04
CA ARG A 3 -17.68 23.79 -9.68
C ARG A 3 -17.20 22.94 -8.50
N HIS A 4 -16.09 22.23 -8.68
CA HIS A 4 -15.35 21.71 -7.54
C HIS A 4 -14.73 22.91 -6.84
N ASP A 5 -15.28 23.28 -5.69
CA ASP A 5 -14.66 24.23 -4.79
C ASP A 5 -13.32 23.65 -4.35
N HIS A 6 -12.25 24.27 -4.84
CA HIS A 6 -10.88 24.02 -4.42
C HIS A 6 -10.77 24.50 -2.96
N VAL A 7 -10.66 23.58 -2.02
CA VAL A 7 -10.32 23.90 -0.63
C VAL A 7 -8.89 24.46 -0.64
N PRO A 8 -8.66 25.70 -0.16
CA PRO A 8 -7.32 26.27 -0.13
C PRO A 8 -6.56 25.81 1.12
N GLY A 9 -5.35 25.27 0.93
CA GLY A 9 -4.32 25.15 1.98
C GLY A 9 -4.12 23.76 2.58
N GLY A 10 -2.94 23.16 2.33
CA GLY A 10 -2.45 21.95 2.99
C GLY A 10 -2.87 20.65 2.29
N GLY A 11 -2.10 20.19 1.30
CA GLY A 11 -2.36 18.91 0.65
C GLY A 11 -2.05 17.73 1.58
N TYR A 12 -2.94 16.74 1.63
CA TYR A 12 -2.76 15.49 2.40
C TYR A 12 -1.41 14.78 2.14
N GLY A 13 -0.73 15.07 1.03
CA GLY A 13 0.56 14.48 0.68
C GLY A 13 1.67 14.70 1.72
N GLU A 14 1.71 15.84 2.43
CA GLU A 14 2.71 16.04 3.50
C GLU A 14 2.42 15.17 4.73
N GLU A 15 1.16 15.09 5.15
CA GLU A 15 0.74 14.25 6.27
C GLU A 15 0.95 12.77 5.99
N VAL A 16 0.64 12.33 4.76
CA VAL A 16 0.85 10.94 4.33
C VAL A 16 2.34 10.62 4.26
N ARG A 17 3.18 11.51 3.70
CA ARG A 17 4.64 11.31 3.68
C ARG A 17 5.22 11.25 5.09
N ALA A 18 4.77 12.11 5.99
CA ALA A 18 5.18 12.06 7.39
C ALA A 18 4.75 10.73 8.05
N ALA A 19 3.54 10.26 7.79
CA ALA A 19 3.06 8.98 8.32
C ALA A 19 3.83 7.77 7.76
N LEU A 20 4.30 7.84 6.52
CA LEU A 20 5.14 6.81 5.88
C LEU A 20 6.60 6.82 6.38
N ALA A 21 7.07 7.91 6.98
CA ALA A 21 8.40 7.93 7.60
C ALA A 21 8.45 7.11 8.92
N ASP A 22 7.29 6.93 9.57
CA ASP A 22 7.17 6.12 10.78
C ASP A 22 6.91 4.64 10.42
N PRO A 23 7.79 3.69 10.81
CA PRO A 23 7.62 2.27 10.50
C PRO A 23 6.30 1.70 11.03
N ARG A 24 5.69 0.81 10.25
CA ARG A 24 4.41 0.17 10.55
C ARG A 24 4.48 -1.32 10.19
N ASP A 25 3.72 -2.14 10.92
CA ASP A 25 3.51 -3.54 10.54
C ASP A 25 2.75 -3.63 9.21
N LEU A 26 1.70 -2.84 9.05
CA LEU A 26 0.82 -2.86 7.88
C LEU A 26 0.41 -1.43 7.49
N VAL A 27 0.71 -1.07 6.25
CA VAL A 27 0.18 0.13 5.58
C VAL A 27 -0.82 -0.31 4.52
N VAL A 28 -1.99 0.32 4.47
CA VAL A 28 -3.01 0.04 3.45
C VAL A 28 -3.38 1.32 2.74
N TYR A 29 -3.25 1.31 1.42
CA TYR A 29 -3.92 2.27 0.56
C TYR A 29 -5.12 1.62 -0.09
N PHE A 30 -6.31 2.22 0.07
CA PHE A 30 -7.54 1.77 -0.58
C PHE A 30 -8.17 2.94 -1.32
N GLY A 31 -8.23 2.85 -2.65
CA GLY A 31 -8.73 3.95 -3.46
C GLY A 31 -8.41 3.82 -4.94
N HIS A 32 -8.24 4.97 -5.60
CA HIS A 32 -7.95 5.03 -7.02
C HIS A 32 -6.44 5.00 -7.30
N GLY A 33 -6.05 4.19 -8.28
CA GLY A 33 -4.67 4.03 -8.71
C GLY A 33 -4.56 4.16 -10.21
N ARG A 34 -3.36 4.53 -10.64
CA ARG A 34 -2.88 4.38 -12.01
C ARG A 34 -1.46 3.81 -11.93
N PRO A 35 -0.90 3.34 -13.05
CA PRO A 35 0.52 2.98 -13.10
C PRO A 35 1.39 4.05 -12.41
N GLY A 36 2.09 3.63 -11.35
CA GLY A 36 3.05 4.45 -10.62
C GLY A 36 2.50 5.46 -9.59
N ALA A 37 1.19 5.50 -9.30
CA ALA A 37 0.66 6.48 -8.34
C ALA A 37 -0.62 6.07 -7.60
N TRP A 38 -0.75 6.56 -6.37
CA TRP A 38 -1.98 6.61 -5.58
C TRP A 38 -2.66 7.97 -5.76
N LEU A 39 -3.88 8.00 -6.30
CA LEU A 39 -4.53 9.24 -6.77
C LEU A 39 -5.30 9.99 -5.66
N GLY A 40 -5.59 9.33 -4.54
CA GLY A 40 -6.43 9.89 -3.47
C GLY A 40 -5.80 11.03 -2.65
N TYR A 41 -4.49 11.27 -2.77
CA TYR A 41 -3.73 12.14 -1.86
C TYR A 41 -2.95 13.25 -2.57
N VAL A 42 -3.53 13.85 -3.63
CA VAL A 42 -2.82 14.80 -4.51
C VAL A 42 -1.68 14.11 -5.28
N ASP A 43 -1.99 12.95 -5.88
CA ASP A 43 -1.06 12.12 -6.66
C ASP A 43 0.24 11.78 -5.91
N LEU A 44 0.18 10.79 -5.03
CA LEU A 44 1.38 10.24 -4.40
C LEU A 44 2.02 9.22 -5.35
N ASP A 45 3.02 9.69 -6.10
CA ASP A 45 3.78 8.92 -7.06
C ASP A 45 5.15 8.48 -6.52
N ALA A 46 5.89 7.72 -7.34
CA ALA A 46 7.23 7.25 -7.02
C ALA A 46 8.21 8.40 -6.68
N GLU A 47 8.16 9.52 -7.40
CA GLU A 47 9.01 10.68 -7.13
C GLU A 47 8.71 11.29 -5.76
N SER A 48 7.42 11.45 -5.44
CA SER A 48 6.97 11.95 -4.15
C SER A 48 7.37 11.05 -2.99
N LEU A 49 7.46 9.74 -3.23
CA LEU A 49 7.91 8.76 -2.25
C LEU A 49 9.43 8.68 -2.12
N ALA A 50 10.19 9.00 -3.16
CA ALA A 50 11.66 8.98 -3.11
C ALA A 50 12.24 9.97 -2.10
N ALA A 51 11.48 10.98 -1.71
CA ALA A 51 11.86 11.95 -0.67
C ALA A 51 11.53 11.49 0.76
N VAL A 52 10.87 10.36 0.95
CA VAL A 52 10.58 9.81 2.29
C VAL A 52 11.81 9.07 2.80
N ASP A 53 12.28 9.47 3.98
CA ASP A 53 13.43 8.87 4.68
C ASP A 53 12.93 8.12 5.92
N PRO A 54 12.59 6.82 5.80
CA PRO A 54 12.04 6.06 6.90
C PRO A 54 13.14 5.69 7.90
N ALA A 55 12.83 5.74 9.21
CA ALA A 55 13.75 5.23 10.22
C ALA A 55 13.98 3.71 10.09
N ASP A 56 12.92 2.98 9.71
CA ASP A 56 12.92 1.57 9.38
C ASP A 56 11.85 1.27 8.30
N PRO A 57 12.03 0.23 7.47
CA PRO A 57 11.02 -0.22 6.51
C PRO A 57 9.70 -0.66 7.16
N HIS A 58 8.57 -0.36 6.52
CA HIS A 58 7.30 -1.02 6.83
C HIS A 58 7.40 -2.52 6.55
N ARG A 59 6.75 -3.37 7.36
CA ARG A 59 6.79 -4.81 7.11
C ARG A 59 5.96 -5.22 5.89
N LEU A 60 4.84 -4.54 5.66
CA LEU A 60 3.98 -4.74 4.48
C LEU A 60 3.24 -3.47 4.09
N VAL A 61 3.21 -3.19 2.79
CA VAL A 61 2.35 -2.19 2.15
C VAL A 61 1.36 -2.89 1.23
N ALA A 62 0.06 -2.61 1.37
CA ALA A 62 -0.98 -3.09 0.48
C ALA A 62 -1.56 -1.93 -0.34
N GLY A 63 -1.20 -1.85 -1.62
CA GLY A 63 -1.76 -0.93 -2.61
C GLY A 63 -3.02 -1.50 -3.24
N LEU A 64 -4.16 -1.35 -2.55
CA LEU A 64 -5.46 -1.83 -2.99
C LEU A 64 -6.13 -0.82 -3.93
N CYS A 65 -5.54 -0.69 -5.12
CA CYS A 65 -6.02 0.19 -6.17
C CYS A 65 -5.67 -0.38 -7.57
N CYS A 66 -6.36 0.09 -8.60
CA CYS A 66 -6.10 -0.31 -9.98
C CYS A 66 -4.63 -0.08 -10.36
N HIS A 67 -4.03 -1.05 -11.05
CA HIS A 67 -2.69 -0.90 -11.66
C HIS A 67 -1.57 -0.53 -10.67
N ALA A 68 -1.74 -0.87 -9.39
CA ALA A 68 -0.75 -0.59 -8.34
C ALA A 68 0.64 -1.16 -8.67
N LEU A 69 0.71 -2.22 -9.49
CA LEU A 69 1.94 -2.93 -9.85
C LEU A 69 2.40 -2.68 -11.30
N ASP A 70 1.74 -1.80 -12.05
CA ASP A 70 2.01 -1.61 -13.49
C ASP A 70 2.86 -0.37 -13.80
N GLY A 71 3.56 0.20 -12.81
CA GLY A 71 4.51 1.27 -13.07
C GLY A 71 5.76 0.76 -13.81
N GLU A 72 6.45 1.64 -14.54
CA GLU A 72 7.67 1.31 -15.27
C GLU A 72 8.85 2.18 -14.82
N GLY A 73 10.06 1.61 -14.85
CA GLY A 73 11.31 2.33 -14.57
C GLY A 73 11.33 2.98 -13.18
N ASP A 74 11.65 4.27 -13.14
CA ASP A 74 11.68 5.07 -11.90
C ASP A 74 10.26 5.49 -11.44
N GLY A 75 9.23 5.21 -12.24
CA GLY A 75 7.82 5.40 -11.90
C GLY A 75 7.15 4.15 -11.32
N ASP A 76 7.90 3.07 -11.08
CA ASP A 76 7.38 1.84 -10.47
C ASP A 76 7.23 2.03 -8.96
N LEU A 77 5.98 2.13 -8.52
CA LEU A 77 5.61 2.41 -7.14
C LEU A 77 6.09 1.28 -6.19
N PRO A 78 5.80 -0.01 -6.44
CA PRO A 78 6.38 -1.10 -5.67
C PRO A 78 7.91 -1.09 -5.63
N ARG A 79 8.56 -0.82 -6.77
CA ARG A 79 10.02 -0.74 -6.81
C ARG A 79 10.55 0.40 -5.93
N THR A 80 9.84 1.52 -5.86
CA THR A 80 10.20 2.63 -4.97
C THR A 80 10.07 2.21 -3.51
N PHE A 81 8.96 1.56 -3.14
CA PHE A 81 8.79 1.05 -1.78
C PHE A 81 9.86 0.05 -1.36
N LEU A 82 10.13 -0.95 -2.21
CA LEU A 82 11.07 -2.03 -1.90
C LEU A 82 12.53 -1.61 -2.07
N GLY A 83 12.83 -0.83 -3.11
CA GLY A 83 14.18 -0.42 -3.50
C GLY A 83 14.77 0.68 -2.61
N ASN A 84 13.93 1.59 -2.11
CA ASN A 84 14.36 2.65 -1.19
C ASN A 84 14.29 2.23 0.28
N GLY A 85 13.92 0.97 0.57
CA GLY A 85 13.81 0.49 1.95
C GLY A 85 12.63 1.09 2.72
N LEU A 86 11.58 1.56 2.03
CA LEU A 86 10.32 1.98 2.67
C LEU A 86 9.46 0.79 3.09
N ALA A 87 9.61 -0.36 2.42
CA ALA A 87 8.89 -1.58 2.78
C ALA A 87 9.69 -2.84 2.48
N HIS A 88 9.41 -3.91 3.23
CA HIS A 88 9.92 -5.25 2.96
C HIS A 88 9.06 -6.04 1.96
N CYS A 89 7.76 -5.74 1.93
CA CYS A 89 6.78 -6.47 1.15
C CYS A 89 5.75 -5.50 0.58
N PHE A 90 5.31 -5.75 -0.65
CA PHE A 90 4.25 -4.98 -1.30
C PHE A 90 3.19 -5.92 -1.90
N VAL A 91 1.92 -5.60 -1.69
CA VAL A 91 0.76 -6.33 -2.26
C VAL A 91 -0.07 -5.38 -3.12
N GLY A 92 -0.50 -5.81 -4.30
CA GLY A 92 -1.35 -4.99 -5.17
C GLY A 92 -1.83 -5.71 -6.42
N TYR A 93 -2.41 -4.94 -7.35
CA TYR A 93 -3.00 -5.43 -8.60
C TYR A 93 -2.18 -5.01 -9.84
N ARG A 94 -2.09 -5.91 -10.83
CA ARG A 94 -1.60 -5.63 -12.21
C ARG A 94 -2.70 -5.26 -13.21
N ARG A 95 -3.90 -5.01 -12.71
CA ARG A 95 -5.06 -4.72 -13.55
C ARG A 95 -6.02 -3.78 -12.85
N ARG A 96 -7.03 -3.37 -13.60
CA ARG A 96 -8.21 -2.76 -13.03
C ARG A 96 -8.94 -3.77 -12.14
N VAL A 97 -9.35 -3.28 -10.96
CA VAL A 97 -10.19 -4.00 -9.99
C VAL A 97 -11.49 -3.20 -9.83
N GLU A 98 -12.62 -3.89 -9.76
CA GLU A 98 -13.89 -3.24 -9.46
C GLU A 98 -14.00 -2.95 -7.96
N HIS A 99 -14.79 -1.94 -7.58
CA HIS A 99 -14.84 -1.49 -6.18
C HIS A 99 -15.30 -2.58 -5.22
N GLU A 100 -16.33 -3.35 -5.59
CA GLU A 100 -16.88 -4.44 -4.77
C GLU A 100 -15.83 -5.53 -4.52
N ASP A 101 -15.17 -6.01 -5.57
CA ASP A 101 -14.08 -6.99 -5.45
C ASP A 101 -12.92 -6.46 -4.59
N ASN A 102 -12.57 -5.17 -4.75
CA ASN A 102 -11.50 -4.56 -3.97
C ASN A 102 -11.88 -4.46 -2.48
N GLN A 103 -13.14 -4.12 -2.19
CA GLN A 103 -13.67 -4.05 -0.83
C GLN A 103 -13.67 -5.43 -0.17
N GLU A 104 -14.13 -6.47 -0.87
CA GLU A 104 -14.09 -7.85 -0.37
C GLU A 104 -12.65 -8.31 -0.07
N ASN A 105 -11.71 -7.93 -0.93
CA ASN A 105 -10.29 -8.22 -0.72
C ASN A 105 -9.73 -7.46 0.49
N LEU A 106 -10.03 -6.17 0.66
CA LEU A 106 -9.67 -5.39 1.83
C LEU A 106 -10.18 -6.07 3.12
N ASP A 107 -11.46 -6.40 3.16
CA ASP A 107 -12.10 -7.00 4.33
C ASP A 107 -11.48 -8.36 4.67
N ALA A 108 -11.19 -9.19 3.66
CA ALA A 108 -10.56 -10.48 3.86
C ALA A 108 -9.10 -10.36 4.36
N LEU A 109 -8.33 -9.40 3.85
CA LEU A 109 -6.96 -9.15 4.30
C LEU A 109 -6.95 -8.63 5.75
N LEU A 110 -7.79 -7.64 6.07
CA LEU A 110 -7.90 -7.11 7.42
C LEU A 110 -8.50 -8.13 8.40
N GLY A 111 -9.38 -9.02 7.94
CA GLY A 111 -9.89 -10.14 8.72
C GLY A 111 -8.77 -11.10 9.12
N ALA A 112 -7.98 -11.57 8.14
CA ALA A 112 -6.83 -12.43 8.40
C ALA A 112 -5.81 -11.80 9.36
N TYR A 113 -5.54 -10.49 9.21
CA TYR A 113 -4.67 -9.75 10.13
C TYR A 113 -5.19 -9.79 11.58
N ARG A 114 -6.47 -9.45 11.77
CA ARG A 114 -7.10 -9.39 13.10
C ARG A 114 -7.20 -10.76 13.76
N ASP A 115 -7.56 -11.78 13.00
CA ASP A 115 -7.69 -13.16 13.50
C ASP A 115 -6.34 -13.71 13.96
N ALA A 116 -5.27 -13.47 13.19
CA ALA A 116 -3.91 -13.85 13.56
C ALA A 116 -3.45 -13.12 14.83
N LEU A 117 -3.67 -11.81 14.94
CA LEU A 117 -3.33 -11.08 16.17
C LEU A 117 -4.10 -11.59 17.39
N ALA A 118 -5.37 -11.96 17.23
CA ALA A 118 -6.17 -12.53 18.31
C ALA A 118 -5.66 -13.92 18.76
N ALA A 119 -4.95 -14.63 17.88
CA ALA A 119 -4.29 -15.91 18.16
C ALA A 119 -2.83 -15.77 18.63
N ASP A 120 -2.33 -14.55 18.85
CA ASP A 120 -0.90 -14.23 19.08
C ASP A 120 0.03 -14.73 17.95
N GLU A 121 -0.48 -14.75 16.74
CA GLU A 121 0.27 -15.05 15.52
C GLU A 121 0.75 -13.76 14.82
N ASP A 122 1.56 -13.92 13.78
CA ASP A 122 2.04 -12.81 12.97
C ASP A 122 0.99 -12.34 11.96
N GLY A 123 0.31 -11.24 12.28
CA GLY A 123 -0.72 -10.64 11.43
C GLY A 123 -0.24 -10.33 10.01
N VAL A 124 0.98 -9.82 9.85
CA VAL A 124 1.51 -9.48 8.51
C VAL A 124 1.69 -10.73 7.66
N ARG A 125 2.20 -11.80 8.27
CA ARG A 125 2.33 -13.09 7.60
C ARG A 125 0.97 -13.62 7.15
N ALA A 126 -0.05 -13.52 8.00
CA ALA A 126 -1.41 -13.95 7.65
C ALA A 126 -1.98 -13.14 6.46
N VAL A 127 -1.73 -11.83 6.40
CA VAL A 127 -2.12 -10.98 5.25
C VAL A 127 -1.43 -11.45 3.97
N VAL A 128 -0.12 -11.69 4.00
CA VAL A 128 0.64 -12.18 2.82
C VAL A 128 0.15 -13.55 2.36
N GLU A 129 -0.08 -14.47 3.29
CA GLU A 129 -0.61 -15.81 2.98
C GLU A 129 -2.02 -15.75 2.39
N ARG A 130 -2.85 -14.82 2.86
CA ARG A 130 -4.18 -14.55 2.29
C ARG A 130 -4.06 -13.97 0.89
N ALA A 131 -3.25 -12.92 0.69
CA ALA A 131 -3.03 -12.27 -0.59
C ALA A 131 -2.56 -13.26 -1.67
N ARG A 132 -1.63 -14.16 -1.34
CA ARG A 132 -1.13 -15.20 -2.26
C ARG A 132 -2.20 -16.22 -2.70
N ARG A 133 -3.31 -16.35 -1.96
CA ARG A 133 -4.44 -17.23 -2.30
C ARG A 133 -5.60 -16.47 -2.95
N THR A 134 -5.54 -15.15 -2.96
CA THR A 134 -6.57 -14.30 -3.55
C THR A 134 -6.27 -14.12 -5.04
N PRO A 135 -7.23 -14.41 -5.93
CA PRO A 135 -7.08 -14.11 -7.36
C PRO A 135 -6.73 -12.63 -7.57
N ASP A 136 -5.83 -12.37 -8.52
CA ASP A 136 -5.44 -11.02 -8.98
C ASP A 136 -4.60 -10.15 -8.04
N LEU A 137 -4.44 -10.55 -6.78
CA LEU A 137 -3.43 -9.97 -5.91
C LEU A 137 -2.08 -10.63 -6.18
N GLU A 138 -1.05 -9.80 -6.32
CA GLU A 138 0.33 -10.27 -6.34
C GLU A 138 1.09 -9.73 -5.13
N THR A 139 2.08 -10.49 -4.69
CA THR A 139 2.98 -10.11 -3.59
C THR A 139 4.40 -9.99 -4.13
N LEU A 140 5.03 -8.85 -3.87
CA LEU A 140 6.43 -8.57 -4.18
C LEU A 140 7.23 -8.45 -2.87
N GLY A 141 8.47 -8.94 -2.88
CA GLY A 141 9.30 -9.00 -1.67
C GLY A 141 8.87 -10.10 -0.69
N ALA A 142 9.30 -9.96 0.56
CA ALA A 142 8.96 -10.88 1.64
C ALA A 142 8.79 -10.08 2.94
N PRO A 143 7.73 -10.34 3.73
CA PRO A 143 7.53 -9.59 4.97
C PRO A 143 8.68 -9.88 5.94
N ALA A 144 9.15 -8.85 6.64
CA ALA A 144 10.09 -9.05 7.74
C ALA A 144 9.41 -9.80 8.89
N GLU A 145 10.20 -10.56 9.64
CA GLU A 145 9.73 -11.25 10.85
C GLU A 145 9.25 -10.24 11.90
N ARG A 146 8.30 -10.67 12.74
CA ARG A 146 7.85 -9.87 13.87
C ARG A 146 9.04 -9.63 14.81
N PRO A 147 9.34 -8.39 15.22
CA PRO A 147 10.34 -8.14 16.25
C PRO A 147 10.01 -8.95 17.51
N ALA A 148 11.05 -9.48 18.16
CA ALA A 148 10.94 -10.31 19.36
C ALA A 148 10.42 -9.54 20.59
#